data_AF-A0A640S722-F1
#
_entry.id   AF-A0A640S722-F1
#
_cell.length_a   1.000
_cell.length_b   1.000
_cell.length_c   1.000
_cell.angle_alpha   90.00
_cell.angle_beta   90.00
_cell.angle_gamma   90.00
#
_symmetry.space_group_name_H-M   'P 1'
#
loop_
_entity.id
_entity.type
_entity.pdbx_description
1 polymer ?
#
loop_
_entity_poly.entity_id
_entity_poly.type
_entity_poly.pdbx_seq_one_letter_code
_entity_poly.pdbx_strand_id
1 'polypeptide(L)' 'MTLVNGRASAQFNPLPKGTHLVTGNYNGDVSYAPSSGTTTQVVNN' A
#
# COMPACT_ATOMS: atom_id res chain seq x y z
N MET A 1 1.50 2.46 10.36
CA MET A 1 1.28 1.09 9.86
C MET A 1 2.46 0.27 10.31
N THR A 2 2.25 -0.74 11.14
CA THR A 2 3.33 -1.64 11.60
C THR A 2 3.40 -2.85 10.69
N LEU A 3 4.61 -3.29 10.38
CA LEU A 3 4.83 -4.49 9.58
C LEU A 3 4.60 -5.71 10.48
N VAL A 4 3.61 -6.54 10.18
CA VAL A 4 3.35 -7.80 10.89
C VAL A 4 3.62 -8.94 9.90
N ASN A 5 4.58 -9.82 10.19
CA ASN A 5 4.98 -10.93 9.32
C ASN A 5 5.31 -10.50 7.87
N GLY A 6 6.00 -9.36 7.70
CA GLY A 6 6.38 -8.85 6.38
C GLY A 6 5.23 -8.20 5.60
N ARG A 7 4.08 -7.94 6.24
CA ARG A 7 2.91 -7.34 5.60
C ARG A 7 2.43 -6.10 6.34
N ALA A 8 2.10 -5.07 5.59
CA ALA A 8 1.41 -3.88 6.06
C ALA A 8 0.02 -3.85 5.41
N SER A 9 -1.02 -3.59 6.19
CA SER A 9 -2.40 -3.54 5.69
C SER A 9 -3.02 -2.18 5.98
N ALA A 10 -3.60 -1.56 4.94
CA ALA A 10 -4.44 -0.38 5.03
C ALA A 10 -5.83 -0.72 4.51
N GLN A 11 -6.85 -0.18 5.17
CA GLN A 11 -8.24 -0.29 4.73
C GLN A 11 -8.76 1.09 4.36
N PHE A 12 -9.38 1.20 3.19
CA PHE A 12 -10.03 2.42 2.71
C PHE A 12 -11.53 2.15 2.59
N ASN A 13 -12.36 2.88 3.35
CA ASN A 13 -13.81 2.71 3.27
C ASN A 13 -14.54 4.01 3.68
N PRO A 14 -15.36 4.64 2.80
CA PRO A 14 -15.60 4.28 1.40
C PRO A 14 -14.48 4.79 0.45
N LEU A 15 -14.23 4.06 -0.64
CA LEU A 15 -13.47 4.59 -1.78
C LEU A 15 -14.46 5.19 -2.81
N PRO A 16 -14.35 6.47 -3.17
CA PRO A 16 -15.13 7.05 -4.24
C PRO A 16 -14.93 6.30 -5.56
N LYS A 17 -15.94 6.31 -6.43
CA LYS A 17 -15.85 5.75 -7.78
C LYS A 17 -14.73 6.46 -8.56
N GLY A 18 -13.87 5.70 -9.23
CA GLY A 18 -12.72 6.26 -9.94
C GLY A 18 -11.47 5.38 -9.85
N THR A 19 -10.36 5.93 -10.36
CA THR A 19 -9.04 5.28 -10.37
C THR A 19 -8.17 5.84 -9.25
N HIS A 20 -7.73 4.96 -8.36
CA HIS A 20 -6.88 5.30 -7.22
C HIS A 20 -5.51 4.67 -7.39
N LEU A 21 -4.46 5.49 -7.31
CA LEU A 21 -3.08 5.00 -7.27
C LEU A 21 -2.70 4.76 -5.81
N VAL A 22 -2.33 3.54 -5.47
CA VAL A 22 -1.89 3.15 -4.14
C VAL A 22 -0.39 2.90 -4.18
N THR A 23 0.36 3.64 -3.38
CA THR A 23 1.81 3.50 -3.25
C THR A 23 2.14 2.94 -1.87
N GLY A 24 2.86 1.83 -1.83
CA GLY A 24 3.48 1.30 -0.62
C GLY A 24 4.96 1.65 -0.60
N ASN A 25 5.40 2.36 0.42
CA ASN A 25 6.82 2.64 0.67
C ASN A 25 7.28 1.88 1.91
N TYR A 26 8.35 1.11 1.74
CA TYR A 26 9.10 0.50 2.83
C TYR A 26 10.49 1.15 2.86
N ASN A 27 10.79 1.86 3.95
CA ASN A 27 12.02 2.63 4.09
C ASN A 27 13.27 1.78 4.35
N GLY A 28 13.15 0.45 4.35
CA GLY A 28 14.20 -0.46 4.77
C GLY A 28 14.36 -0.53 6.29
N ASP A 29 15.23 -1.42 6.73
CA ASP A 29 15.72 -1.52 8.09
C ASP A 29 17.17 -2.03 8.10
N VAL A 30 17.68 -2.43 9.27
CA VAL A 30 19.06 -2.92 9.43
C VAL A 30 19.35 -4.19 8.60
N SER A 31 18.31 -4.96 8.26
CA SER A 31 18.43 -6.25 7.57
C SER A 31 18.04 -6.18 6.09
N TYR A 32 17.17 -5.25 5.70
CA TYR A 32 16.61 -5.17 4.34
C TYR A 32 16.69 -3.76 3.74
N ALA A 33 17.04 -3.71 2.45
CA ALA A 33 17.09 -2.46 1.70
C ALA A 33 15.68 -1.82 1.52
N PRO A 34 15.60 -0.50 1.34
CA PRO A 34 14.35 0.18 1.03
C PRO A 34 13.72 -0.35 -0.27
N SER A 35 12.39 -0.35 -0.34
CA SER A 35 11.65 -0.71 -1.55
C SER A 35 10.33 0.06 -1.64
N SER A 36 9.82 0.19 -2.86
CA SER A 36 8.50 0.77 -3.11
C SER A 36 7.76 -0.03 -4.16
N GLY A 37 6.43 0.02 -4.11
CA GLY A 37 5.54 -0.60 -5.07
C GLY A 37 4.29 0.22 -5.28
N THR A 38 3.76 0.19 -6.49
CA THR A 38 2.53 0.88 -6.86
C THR A 38 1.50 -0.11 -7.39
N THR A 39 0.23 0.15 -7.10
CA THR A 39 -0.89 -0.57 -7.68
C THR A 39 -2.03 0.38 -8.01
N THR A 40 -2.82 0.05 -9.02
CA THR A 40 -3.97 0.83 -9.45
C THR A 40 -5.25 0.13 -9.02
N GLN A 41 -6.01 0.78 -8.15
CA GLN A 41 -7.35 0.32 -7.75
C GLN A 41 -8.40 1.08 -8.56
N VAL A 42 -9.14 0.36 -9.39
CA VAL A 42 -10.30 0.91 -10.09
C VAL A 42 -11.55 0.54 -9.29
N VAL A 43 -12.36 1.54 -8.92
CA VAL A 43 -13.65 1.34 -8.25
C VAL A 43 -14.74 1.61 -9.27
N ASN A 44 -15.32 0.51 -9.77
CA ASN A 44 -16.47 0.49 -10.65
C ASN A 44 -17.73 0.19 -9.81
N ASN A 45 -18.87 0.75 -10.21
CA ASN A 45 -20.17 0.62 -9.53
C ASN A 45 -21.06 -0.30 -10.35
#